data_AF-A0A1A8CIP2-F1
#
_entry.id   AF-A0A1A8CIP2-F1
#
_cell.length_a   1.000
_cell.length_b   1.000
_cell.length_c   1.000
_cell.angle_alpha   90.00
_cell.angle_beta   90.00
_cell.angle_gamma   90.00
#
_symmetry.space_group_name_H-M   'P 1'
#
loop_
_entity.id
_entity.type
_entity.pdbx_description
1 polymer ?
#
loop_
_entity_poly.entity_id
_entity_poly.type
_entity_poly.pdbx_seq_one_letter_code
_entity_poly.pdbx_strand_id
1 'polypeptide(L)'
;SSSSSGSSPSPGQDALGPATAAEPGSNAISSTEQPCNSTTESTTDSLPAGWEQRVLPHGRVYYVDHNTKTTTWERPLPPGWEKRVDQRGRFYYVDHNTRTTTWQRPTAESVRNYQQWQSQRSQLQGAMHQFSQRFLYQPSGAPVENDPLGPLPPGWEKRQDNGRVYFVNHNTRTTQWDDPRTQGSRQGGSPGAYDRSFRWKYHQFRFLCHSNALPSHVKISVSRQTLFEDSFQQIMNVKPYDLRRRLYIIMRGEEGLDYGGIAREWFFLLSHEVLNPMYCLFEYAGKNNYCLQINPASSINPDHLTYFRFIGRFIAMALYHGKFIDTGFTLPFYKRMLDKKPTLKDLESIDPEFYNSIMWVKENNLEECGVELYFAQDMEILGKVSTHQLKDDGENELVTEENKEEYISLLTDWRFTRGVEEQTKAFLDGFNEVVPLEWLRYFDEKELELMLCGMQEIDLSDWQKNTIYRHYTKNSKQIHWFWQVVKEMDNEKRIRLLQFVTGTCRLPVGGFAELIGSNGPQKFCIDKVGKETWLPRSHTCFNRLDLPPYRSLEQLREKLLFAIEETEGFGQE
;
A
#
# COMPACT_ATOMS: atom_id res chain seq x y z
N SER A 1 -0.40 -59.55 15.36
CA SER A 1 -0.02 -60.95 15.63
C SER A 1 0.92 -61.44 14.54
N SER A 2 1.69 -62.51 14.79
CA SER A 2 2.42 -63.33 13.78
C SER A 2 3.29 -62.60 12.75
N SER A 3 4.61 -62.73 12.92
CA SER A 3 5.66 -62.39 11.95
C SER A 3 6.11 -63.59 11.12
N SER A 4 6.51 -63.39 9.86
CA SER A 4 7.30 -64.36 9.08
C SER A 4 8.09 -63.69 7.95
N SER A 5 9.26 -64.24 7.61
CA SER A 5 10.27 -63.66 6.69
C SER A 5 10.75 -64.68 5.65
N GLY A 6 11.14 -64.26 4.43
CA GLY A 6 11.91 -65.15 3.54
C GLY A 6 12.13 -64.70 2.08
N SER A 7 13.40 -64.39 1.77
CA SER A 7 14.17 -64.82 0.58
C SER A 7 13.87 -64.35 -0.87
N SER A 8 14.96 -63.97 -1.57
CA SER A 8 15.14 -63.84 -3.04
C SER A 8 15.76 -65.16 -3.63
N PRO A 9 16.26 -65.31 -4.91
CA PRO A 9 16.68 -64.33 -5.94
C PRO A 9 16.31 -64.65 -7.43
N SER A 10 16.94 -63.94 -8.38
CA SER A 10 16.80 -63.91 -9.86
C SER A 10 17.41 -65.11 -10.64
N PRO A 11 17.34 -65.22 -12.00
CA PRO A 11 18.24 -64.48 -12.94
C PRO A 11 17.75 -64.18 -14.40
N GLY A 12 18.57 -63.47 -15.20
CA GLY A 12 18.50 -63.34 -16.68
C GLY A 12 17.88 -62.05 -17.25
N GLN A 13 18.51 -61.13 -18.04
CA GLN A 13 19.90 -60.83 -18.48
C GLN A 13 20.31 -61.11 -19.96
N ASP A 14 20.30 -60.06 -20.81
CA ASP A 14 21.12 -59.76 -22.02
C ASP A 14 20.86 -58.26 -22.42
N ALA A 15 21.64 -57.42 -23.15
CA ALA A 15 22.81 -57.48 -24.08
C ALA A 15 22.41 -57.35 -25.58
N LEU A 16 22.93 -56.44 -26.45
CA LEU A 16 23.81 -55.24 -26.39
C LEU A 16 23.14 -54.08 -27.23
N GLY A 17 23.63 -52.88 -27.56
CA GLY A 17 24.93 -52.16 -27.47
C GLY A 17 25.78 -52.23 -28.77
N PRO A 18 26.59 -51.21 -29.20
CA PRO A 18 26.83 -49.85 -28.63
C PRO A 18 27.06 -48.67 -29.65
N ALA A 19 27.40 -47.47 -29.13
CA ALA A 19 28.13 -46.34 -29.78
C ALA A 19 27.40 -45.52 -30.91
N THR A 20 27.77 -44.28 -31.30
CA THR A 20 28.89 -43.36 -30.94
C THR A 20 28.43 -41.88 -31.06
N ALA A 21 29.24 -40.89 -30.64
CA ALA A 21 28.92 -39.45 -30.75
C ALA A 21 29.83 -38.69 -31.75
N ALA A 22 29.28 -37.68 -32.45
CA ALA A 22 30.04 -36.62 -33.14
C ALA A 22 29.17 -35.39 -33.54
N GLU A 23 29.68 -34.20 -33.26
CA GLU A 23 29.45 -32.92 -33.97
C GLU A 23 30.80 -32.49 -34.60
N PRO A 24 30.93 -31.40 -35.41
CA PRO A 24 29.94 -30.43 -35.89
C PRO A 24 29.92 -30.27 -37.44
N GLY A 25 29.12 -29.33 -37.98
CA GLY A 25 29.10 -29.05 -39.43
C GLY A 25 28.44 -27.73 -39.89
N SER A 26 29.23 -26.66 -39.96
CA SER A 26 29.08 -25.46 -40.83
C SER A 26 27.68 -24.92 -41.19
N ASN A 27 27.32 -23.75 -40.64
CA ASN A 27 26.30 -22.87 -41.24
C ASN A 27 26.84 -22.17 -42.49
N ALA A 28 26.00 -22.04 -43.53
CA ALA A 28 26.24 -21.20 -44.70
C ALA A 28 25.00 -20.33 -44.98
N ILE A 29 25.21 -19.11 -45.47
CA ILE A 29 24.15 -18.10 -45.64
C ILE A 29 23.43 -18.29 -46.98
N SER A 30 22.10 -18.27 -46.96
CA SER A 30 21.29 -17.93 -48.13
C SER A 30 19.96 -17.30 -47.70
N SER A 31 19.53 -16.26 -48.41
CA SER A 31 18.36 -15.44 -48.09
C SER A 31 17.28 -15.59 -49.16
N THR A 32 16.01 -15.71 -48.78
CA THR A 32 14.87 -15.46 -49.67
C THR A 32 13.66 -14.99 -48.87
N GLU A 33 12.82 -14.17 -49.49
CA GLU A 33 11.75 -13.41 -48.84
C GLU A 33 10.44 -14.20 -48.76
N GLN A 34 9.59 -13.91 -47.75
CA GLN A 34 8.14 -14.11 -47.82
C GLN A 34 7.41 -13.12 -46.86
N PRO A 35 6.12 -12.81 -47.10
CA PRO A 35 5.56 -11.50 -46.72
C PRO A 35 4.94 -11.42 -45.32
N CYS A 36 4.79 -10.17 -44.86
CA CYS A 36 4.13 -9.79 -43.62
C CYS A 36 2.64 -10.20 -43.60
N ASN A 37 2.18 -10.74 -42.47
CA ASN A 37 0.75 -10.91 -42.18
C ASN A 37 0.48 -10.53 -40.71
N SER A 38 0.21 -9.24 -40.47
CA SER A 38 -0.07 -8.67 -39.16
C SER A 38 -1.49 -9.03 -38.69
N THR A 39 -1.67 -10.28 -38.28
CA THR A 39 -2.91 -10.71 -37.60
C THR A 39 -2.87 -10.22 -36.16
N THR A 40 -3.82 -9.39 -35.75
CA THR A 40 -3.91 -8.87 -34.39
C THR A 40 -4.27 -9.97 -33.39
N GLU A 41 -3.37 -10.28 -32.46
CA GLU A 41 -3.63 -11.17 -31.32
C GLU A 41 -4.60 -10.52 -30.32
N SER A 42 -5.88 -10.56 -30.66
CA SER A 42 -6.95 -10.20 -29.73
C SER A 42 -7.09 -11.29 -28.66
N THR A 43 -6.94 -10.89 -27.39
CA THR A 43 -7.01 -11.79 -26.23
C THR A 43 -8.41 -12.40 -26.10
N THR A 44 -8.51 -13.71 -26.33
CA THR A 44 -9.77 -14.46 -26.34
C THR A 44 -10.29 -14.78 -24.94
N ASP A 45 -10.63 -13.72 -24.19
CA ASP A 45 -11.25 -13.81 -22.87
C ASP A 45 -12.59 -14.57 -22.97
N SER A 46 -12.61 -15.79 -22.44
CA SER A 46 -13.61 -16.83 -22.74
C SER A 46 -15.03 -16.43 -22.36
N LEU A 47 -16.00 -16.84 -23.20
CA LEU A 47 -17.42 -16.62 -22.93
C LEU A 47 -17.98 -17.64 -21.92
N PRO A 48 -19.10 -17.31 -21.23
CA PRO A 48 -19.82 -18.25 -20.39
C PRO A 48 -20.29 -19.50 -21.16
N ALA A 49 -20.56 -20.59 -20.44
CA ALA A 49 -21.00 -21.84 -21.04
C ALA A 49 -22.25 -21.68 -21.91
N GLY A 50 -22.19 -22.20 -23.14
CA GLY A 50 -23.26 -22.09 -24.13
C GLY A 50 -23.32 -20.76 -24.89
N TRP A 51 -22.40 -19.82 -24.68
CA TRP A 51 -22.32 -18.57 -25.45
C TRP A 51 -21.27 -18.62 -26.56
N GLU A 52 -21.64 -18.16 -27.75
CA GLU A 52 -20.78 -18.11 -28.94
C GLU A 52 -20.63 -16.66 -29.43
N GLN A 53 -19.40 -16.23 -29.75
CA GLN A 53 -19.13 -14.96 -30.41
C GLN A 53 -19.15 -15.17 -31.94
N ARG A 54 -19.88 -14.33 -32.67
CA ARG A 54 -19.89 -14.33 -34.13
C ARG A 54 -19.59 -12.93 -34.68
N VAL A 55 -18.93 -12.89 -35.83
CA VAL A 55 -18.59 -11.65 -36.54
C VAL A 55 -19.34 -11.64 -37.86
N LEU A 56 -19.97 -10.52 -38.19
CA LEU A 56 -20.64 -10.32 -39.48
C LEU A 56 -19.61 -9.94 -40.57
N PRO A 57 -19.93 -10.08 -41.87
CA PRO A 57 -19.01 -9.74 -42.96
C PRO A 57 -18.50 -8.29 -42.96
N HIS A 58 -19.17 -7.39 -42.25
CA HIS A 58 -18.80 -6.00 -42.03
C HIS A 58 -18.19 -5.76 -40.63
N GLY A 59 -17.45 -6.73 -40.10
CA GLY A 59 -16.65 -6.65 -38.85
C GLY A 59 -17.45 -6.57 -37.52
N ARG A 60 -18.76 -6.35 -37.55
CA ARG A 60 -19.57 -6.17 -36.33
C ARG A 60 -19.80 -7.49 -35.61
N VAL A 61 -19.49 -7.50 -34.31
CA VAL A 61 -19.68 -8.66 -33.42
C VAL A 61 -21.13 -8.75 -32.93
N TYR A 62 -21.64 -9.98 -32.82
CA TYR A 62 -22.84 -10.32 -32.07
C TYR A 62 -22.61 -11.63 -31.28
N TYR A 63 -23.49 -11.89 -30.31
CA TYR A 63 -23.39 -13.03 -29.42
C TYR A 63 -24.64 -13.92 -29.54
N VAL A 64 -24.42 -15.24 -29.53
CA VAL A 64 -25.47 -16.26 -29.60
C VAL A 64 -25.51 -17.00 -28.28
N ASP A 65 -26.69 -17.07 -27.66
CA ASP A 65 -26.92 -17.92 -26.49
C ASP A 65 -27.54 -19.25 -26.93
N HIS A 66 -26.76 -20.32 -26.88
CA HIS A 66 -27.24 -21.67 -27.20
C HIS A 66 -28.15 -22.26 -26.12
N ASN A 67 -28.24 -21.65 -24.94
CA ASN A 67 -29.14 -22.10 -23.88
C ASN A 67 -30.57 -21.59 -24.14
N THR A 68 -30.73 -20.28 -24.37
CA THR A 68 -32.05 -19.65 -24.65
C THR A 68 -32.43 -19.61 -26.13
N LYS A 69 -31.49 -19.91 -27.05
CA LYS A 69 -31.62 -19.78 -28.51
C LYS A 69 -31.89 -18.33 -28.97
N THR A 70 -31.40 -17.36 -28.23
CA THR A 70 -31.47 -15.93 -28.58
C THR A 70 -30.15 -15.40 -29.14
N THR A 71 -30.19 -14.24 -29.80
CA THR A 71 -29.01 -13.47 -30.19
C THR A 71 -29.08 -12.06 -29.60
N THR A 72 -27.92 -11.47 -29.32
CA THR A 72 -27.81 -10.12 -28.77
C THR A 72 -26.53 -9.42 -29.23
N TRP A 73 -26.55 -8.10 -29.22
CA TRP A 73 -25.38 -7.25 -29.50
C TRP A 73 -24.56 -6.94 -28.23
N GLU A 74 -25.15 -7.09 -27.03
CA GLU A 74 -24.42 -7.00 -25.75
C GLU A 74 -23.65 -8.32 -25.51
N ARG A 75 -22.37 -8.24 -25.09
CA ARG A 75 -21.65 -9.41 -24.56
C ARG A 75 -22.41 -9.97 -23.35
N PRO A 76 -22.44 -11.29 -23.10
CA PRO A 76 -22.96 -11.82 -21.84
C PRO A 76 -22.20 -11.30 -20.62
N LEU A 77 -22.83 -11.35 -19.45
CA LEU A 77 -22.18 -11.12 -18.16
C LEU A 77 -21.40 -12.39 -17.73
N PRO A 78 -20.38 -12.27 -16.86
CA PRO A 78 -19.71 -13.44 -16.29
C PRO A 78 -20.68 -14.32 -15.45
N PRO A 79 -20.39 -15.61 -15.22
CA PRO A 79 -21.26 -16.51 -14.47
C PRO A 79 -21.63 -15.98 -13.07
N GLY A 80 -22.92 -16.06 -12.72
CA GLY A 80 -23.45 -15.59 -11.43
C GLY A 80 -23.72 -14.08 -11.33
N TRP A 81 -23.52 -13.31 -12.41
CA TRP A 81 -23.85 -11.87 -12.43
C TRP A 81 -25.24 -11.57 -13.03
N GLU A 82 -25.96 -10.62 -12.43
CA GLU A 82 -27.30 -10.18 -12.85
C GLU A 82 -27.35 -8.64 -13.04
N LYS A 83 -28.01 -8.16 -14.12
CA LYS A 83 -28.28 -6.74 -14.39
C LYS A 83 -29.64 -6.37 -13.78
N ARG A 84 -29.65 -5.44 -12.80
CA ARG A 84 -30.85 -4.93 -12.12
C ARG A 84 -31.03 -3.43 -12.33
N VAL A 85 -32.19 -2.91 -11.90
CA VAL A 85 -32.57 -1.49 -11.97
C VAL A 85 -32.90 -1.00 -10.55
N ASP A 86 -32.38 0.17 -10.17
CA ASP A 86 -32.65 0.79 -8.87
C ASP A 86 -33.98 1.58 -8.85
N GLN A 87 -34.36 2.11 -7.68
CA GLN A 87 -35.59 2.91 -7.52
C GLN A 87 -35.60 4.22 -8.33
N ARG A 88 -34.48 4.61 -8.94
CA ARG A 88 -34.30 5.81 -9.77
C ARG A 88 -34.17 5.47 -11.26
N GLY A 89 -34.38 4.20 -11.65
CA GLY A 89 -34.29 3.76 -13.04
C GLY A 89 -32.87 3.49 -13.55
N ARG A 90 -31.85 3.49 -12.66
CA ARG A 90 -30.44 3.31 -13.02
C ARG A 90 -30.06 1.84 -12.98
N PHE A 91 -29.26 1.38 -13.96
CA PHE A 91 -28.74 0.02 -13.95
C PHE A 91 -27.65 -0.17 -12.90
N TYR A 92 -27.67 -1.32 -12.22
CA TYR A 92 -26.58 -1.81 -11.38
C TYR A 92 -26.44 -3.32 -11.56
N TYR A 93 -25.30 -3.88 -11.17
CA TYR A 93 -24.97 -5.29 -11.36
C TYR A 93 -24.81 -5.97 -10.00
N VAL A 94 -25.37 -7.17 -9.87
CA VAL A 94 -25.32 -8.01 -8.67
C VAL A 94 -24.46 -9.23 -8.96
N ASP A 95 -23.46 -9.50 -8.12
CA ASP A 95 -22.75 -10.77 -8.11
C ASP A 95 -23.37 -11.69 -7.07
N HIS A 96 -24.03 -12.77 -7.51
CA HIS A 96 -24.61 -13.77 -6.62
C HIS A 96 -23.55 -14.67 -5.97
N ASN A 97 -22.34 -14.76 -6.54
CA ASN A 97 -21.26 -15.57 -5.98
C ASN A 97 -20.72 -14.93 -4.69
N THR A 98 -20.41 -13.64 -4.72
CA THR A 98 -19.87 -12.89 -3.56
C THR A 98 -20.92 -12.09 -2.78
N ARG A 99 -22.16 -12.04 -3.27
CA ARG A 99 -23.28 -11.23 -2.73
C ARG A 99 -22.98 -9.73 -2.69
N THR A 100 -22.25 -9.23 -3.70
CA THR A 100 -21.88 -7.83 -3.82
C THR A 100 -22.58 -7.15 -5.00
N THR A 101 -22.47 -5.82 -5.07
CA THR A 101 -23.06 -5.01 -6.12
C THR A 101 -22.08 -3.94 -6.60
N THR A 102 -22.14 -3.59 -7.88
CA THR A 102 -21.40 -2.47 -8.45
C THR A 102 -22.22 -1.79 -9.55
N TRP A 103 -21.90 -0.54 -9.84
CA TRP A 103 -22.46 0.22 -10.96
C TRP A 103 -21.79 -0.14 -12.30
N GLN A 104 -20.55 -0.63 -12.28
CA GLN A 104 -19.82 -1.01 -13.50
C GLN A 104 -20.27 -2.36 -14.04
N ARG A 105 -20.46 -2.45 -15.36
CA ARG A 105 -20.79 -3.70 -16.04
C ARG A 105 -19.60 -4.66 -15.94
N PRO A 106 -19.75 -5.86 -15.33
CA PRO A 106 -18.62 -6.75 -15.08
C PRO A 106 -17.96 -7.27 -16.36
N THR A 107 -16.63 -7.25 -16.39
CA THR A 107 -15.77 -7.88 -17.39
C THR A 107 -15.00 -9.04 -16.75
N ALA A 108 -14.37 -9.91 -17.55
CA ALA A 108 -13.52 -10.96 -17.00
C ALA A 108 -12.33 -10.37 -16.21
N GLU A 109 -11.77 -9.26 -16.70
CA GLU A 109 -10.77 -8.47 -16.00
C GLU A 109 -11.27 -7.88 -14.66
N SER A 110 -12.43 -7.23 -14.62
CA SER A 110 -12.94 -6.66 -13.37
C SER A 110 -13.21 -7.74 -12.31
N VAL A 111 -13.61 -8.94 -12.74
CA VAL A 111 -13.74 -10.12 -11.86
C VAL A 111 -12.37 -10.63 -11.38
N ARG A 112 -11.36 -10.72 -12.25
CA ARG A 112 -9.97 -11.07 -11.85
C ARG A 112 -9.42 -10.07 -10.83
N ASN A 113 -9.58 -8.76 -11.08
CA ASN A 113 -9.07 -7.70 -10.21
C ASN A 113 -9.80 -7.71 -8.85
N TYR A 114 -11.11 -7.97 -8.84
CA TYR A 114 -11.86 -8.12 -7.59
C TYR A 114 -11.46 -9.37 -6.79
N GLN A 115 -11.18 -10.50 -7.44
CA GLN A 115 -10.68 -11.71 -6.78
C GLN A 115 -9.29 -11.49 -6.15
N GLN A 116 -8.40 -10.76 -6.83
CA GLN A 116 -7.09 -10.37 -6.26
C GLN A 116 -7.23 -9.44 -5.05
N TRP A 117 -8.14 -8.46 -5.11
CA TRP A 117 -8.42 -7.59 -3.96
C TRP A 117 -9.06 -8.39 -2.79
N GLN A 118 -9.98 -9.32 -3.07
CA GLN A 118 -10.57 -10.18 -2.03
C GLN A 118 -9.53 -11.07 -1.32
N SER A 119 -8.56 -11.65 -2.05
CA SER A 119 -7.54 -12.49 -1.43
C SER A 119 -6.57 -11.68 -0.57
N GLN A 120 -6.13 -10.51 -1.05
CA GLN A 120 -5.35 -9.55 -0.26
C GLN A 120 -6.11 -9.13 1.02
N ARG A 121 -7.36 -8.69 0.88
CA ARG A 121 -8.23 -8.32 2.01
C ARG A 121 -8.36 -9.45 3.04
N SER A 122 -8.51 -10.70 2.60
CA SER A 122 -8.60 -11.86 3.49
C SER A 122 -7.30 -12.10 4.26
N GLN A 123 -6.14 -12.03 3.59
CA GLN A 123 -4.82 -12.14 4.22
C GLN A 123 -4.60 -11.02 5.25
N LEU A 124 -4.92 -9.77 4.89
CA LEU A 124 -4.79 -8.62 5.79
C LEU A 124 -5.73 -8.74 7.00
N GLN A 125 -7.01 -9.09 6.80
CA GLN A 125 -7.94 -9.28 7.91
C GLN A 125 -7.54 -10.45 8.82
N GLY A 126 -7.01 -11.55 8.28
CA GLY A 126 -6.46 -12.66 9.05
C GLY A 126 -5.28 -12.24 9.93
N ALA A 127 -4.27 -11.59 9.35
CA ALA A 127 -3.11 -11.07 10.07
C ALA A 127 -3.50 -10.02 11.14
N MET A 128 -4.42 -9.11 10.81
CA MET A 128 -4.89 -8.07 11.71
C MET A 128 -5.76 -8.62 12.86
N HIS A 129 -6.56 -9.66 12.64
CA HIS A 129 -7.35 -10.27 13.71
C HIS A 129 -6.49 -11.10 14.67
N GLN A 130 -5.49 -11.85 14.16
CA GLN A 130 -4.49 -12.51 15.02
C GLN A 130 -3.66 -11.50 15.82
N PHE A 131 -3.35 -10.34 15.22
CA PHE A 131 -2.72 -9.21 15.89
C PHE A 131 -3.63 -8.67 17.02
N SER A 132 -4.90 -8.35 16.74
CA SER A 132 -5.87 -7.85 17.73
C SER A 132 -6.03 -8.81 18.93
N GLN A 133 -6.26 -10.10 18.70
CA GLN A 133 -6.47 -11.08 19.78
C GLN A 133 -5.26 -11.23 20.72
N ARG A 134 -4.02 -11.01 20.25
CA ARG A 134 -2.82 -11.02 21.11
C ARG A 134 -2.78 -9.91 22.16
N PHE A 135 -3.60 -8.85 22.03
CA PHE A 135 -3.66 -7.77 23.01
C PHE A 135 -4.74 -7.95 24.09
N LEU A 136 -5.61 -8.96 23.95
CA LEU A 136 -6.77 -9.16 24.82
C LEU A 136 -6.51 -10.03 26.06
N TYR A 137 -5.39 -10.76 26.11
CA TYR A 137 -5.07 -11.66 27.24
C TYR A 137 -3.75 -11.31 27.92
N GLN A 138 -3.85 -10.65 29.08
CA GLN A 138 -2.74 -10.55 30.03
C GLN A 138 -3.28 -10.69 31.48
N PRO A 139 -3.17 -11.88 32.10
CA PRO A 139 -3.55 -12.07 33.49
C PRO A 139 -2.70 -11.19 34.42
N SER A 140 -3.35 -10.35 35.24
CA SER A 140 -2.67 -9.44 36.16
C SER A 140 -2.12 -10.18 37.38
N GLY A 141 -0.86 -9.93 37.77
CA GLY A 141 -0.22 -10.78 38.80
C GLY A 141 1.09 -10.31 39.45
N ALA A 142 1.44 -9.01 39.44
CA ALA A 142 2.55 -8.50 40.26
C ALA A 142 2.42 -6.98 40.55
N PRO A 143 2.56 -6.52 41.81
CA PRO A 143 2.68 -5.10 42.11
C PRO A 143 4.13 -4.64 41.87
N VAL A 144 4.32 -3.69 40.96
CA VAL A 144 5.60 -2.99 40.73
C VAL A 144 5.34 -1.50 40.85
N GLU A 145 6.18 -0.78 41.60
CA GLU A 145 6.08 0.67 41.78
C GLU A 145 6.33 1.39 40.45
N ASN A 146 5.24 1.74 39.76
CA ASN A 146 5.29 2.40 38.46
C ASN A 146 5.40 3.93 38.64
N ASP A 147 6.63 4.44 38.69
CA ASP A 147 6.88 5.82 38.27
C ASP A 147 6.84 5.88 36.73
N PRO A 148 5.86 6.57 36.11
CA PRO A 148 5.55 6.45 34.68
C PRO A 148 6.63 7.02 33.73
N LEU A 149 7.72 7.58 34.28
CA LEU A 149 8.85 8.13 33.54
C LEU A 149 10.09 7.21 33.59
N GLY A 150 9.98 5.99 34.14
CA GLY A 150 11.08 5.00 34.21
C GLY A 150 12.12 5.28 35.30
N PRO A 151 13.26 4.57 35.35
CA PRO A 151 14.28 4.82 36.37
C PRO A 151 14.92 6.22 36.25
N LEU A 152 15.26 6.83 37.38
CA LEU A 152 16.00 8.10 37.40
C LEU A 152 17.44 7.94 36.87
N PRO A 153 18.05 9.01 36.32
CA PRO A 153 19.45 8.97 35.89
C PRO A 153 20.42 8.71 37.07
N PRO A 154 21.58 8.08 36.84
CA PRO A 154 22.53 7.75 37.91
C PRO A 154 22.93 8.95 38.79
N GLY A 155 22.79 8.78 40.10
CA GLY A 155 23.05 9.83 41.09
C GLY A 155 21.87 10.79 41.36
N TRP A 156 20.69 10.54 40.77
CA TRP A 156 19.46 11.27 41.10
C TRP A 156 18.52 10.48 42.01
N GLU A 157 17.86 11.17 42.94
CA GLU A 157 16.93 10.60 43.90
C GLU A 157 15.62 11.42 43.92
N LYS A 158 14.47 10.74 43.95
CA LYS A 158 13.14 11.35 44.10
C LYS A 158 12.82 11.45 45.60
N ARG A 159 12.43 12.64 46.07
CA ARG A 159 11.92 12.87 47.42
C ARG A 159 10.60 13.63 47.39
N GLN A 160 9.91 13.64 48.52
CA GLN A 160 8.64 14.33 48.69
C GLN A 160 8.64 15.04 50.03
N ASP A 161 8.31 16.33 50.03
CA ASP A 161 8.10 17.13 51.23
C ASP A 161 6.74 17.82 51.14
N ASN A 162 5.97 17.84 52.24
CA ASN A 162 4.65 18.47 52.33
C ASN A 162 3.71 18.18 51.13
N GLY A 163 3.75 16.94 50.60
CA GLY A 163 2.96 16.50 49.45
C GLY A 163 3.52 16.88 48.07
N ARG A 164 4.60 17.67 47.99
CA ARG A 164 5.25 18.09 46.74
C ARG A 164 6.52 17.28 46.48
N VAL A 165 6.62 16.73 45.28
CA VAL A 165 7.80 15.98 44.82
C VAL A 165 8.93 16.95 44.44
N TYR A 166 10.17 16.57 44.79
CA TYR A 166 11.40 17.23 44.37
C TYR A 166 12.51 16.19 44.10
N PHE A 167 13.56 16.60 43.40
CA PHE A 167 14.63 15.74 42.93
C PHE A 167 15.97 16.22 43.47
N VAL A 168 16.77 15.29 43.99
CA VAL A 168 18.10 15.52 44.55
C VAL A 168 19.14 14.96 43.58
N ASN A 169 20.15 15.75 43.22
CA ASN A 169 21.30 15.31 42.46
C ASN A 169 22.51 15.17 43.38
N HIS A 170 22.92 13.94 43.67
CA HIS A 170 24.06 13.62 44.53
C HIS A 170 25.41 13.94 43.89
N ASN A 171 25.48 13.99 42.55
CA ASN A 171 26.70 14.30 41.81
C ASN A 171 27.05 15.80 41.91
N THR A 172 26.05 16.68 41.91
CA THR A 172 26.22 18.14 42.04
C THR A 172 25.87 18.69 43.43
N ARG A 173 25.30 17.86 44.31
CA ARG A 173 24.76 18.22 45.64
C ARG A 173 23.70 19.34 45.60
N THR A 174 22.87 19.34 44.55
CA THR A 174 21.78 20.31 44.37
C THR A 174 20.41 19.64 44.43
N THR A 175 19.36 20.44 44.66
CA THR A 175 17.96 20.01 44.61
C THR A 175 17.17 20.88 43.62
N GLN A 176 16.13 20.31 43.02
CA GLN A 176 15.25 21.00 42.08
C GLN A 176 13.82 20.43 42.13
N TRP A 177 12.84 21.24 41.71
CA TRP A 177 11.43 20.83 41.65
C TRP A 177 11.04 20.20 40.31
N ASP A 178 11.77 20.51 39.23
CA ASP A 178 11.59 19.90 37.92
C ASP A 178 12.22 18.50 37.86
N ASP A 179 11.61 17.59 37.11
CA ASP A 179 12.12 16.22 36.95
C ASP A 179 13.28 16.20 35.94
N PRO A 180 14.47 15.67 36.29
CA PRO A 180 15.63 15.63 35.40
C PRO A 180 15.35 14.85 34.09
N ARG A 181 14.43 13.87 34.12
CA ARG A 181 14.01 13.11 32.93
C ARG A 181 13.24 13.98 31.93
N THR A 182 12.55 15.02 32.42
CA THR A 182 11.74 15.93 31.60
C THR A 182 12.51 17.12 31.03
N GLN A 183 13.73 17.41 31.52
CA GLN A 183 14.53 18.54 31.04
C GLN A 183 14.97 18.38 29.58
N GLY A 184 15.10 17.14 29.08
CA GLY A 184 15.28 16.85 27.64
C GLY A 184 14.01 16.98 26.79
N SER A 185 12.82 17.00 27.41
CA SER A 185 11.53 17.10 26.72
C SER A 185 10.93 18.51 26.69
N ARG A 186 11.61 19.53 27.26
CA ARG A 186 11.23 20.94 27.12
C ARG A 186 11.61 21.56 25.76
N GLN A 187 11.48 20.78 24.68
CA GLN A 187 11.49 21.27 23.29
C GLN A 187 10.16 21.00 22.57
N GLY A 188 9.06 21.34 23.23
CA GLY A 188 7.86 21.85 22.55
C GLY A 188 8.07 23.28 22.03
N GLY A 189 9.23 23.56 21.45
CA GLY A 189 9.60 24.87 20.92
C GLY A 189 9.23 25.00 19.44
N SER A 190 9.35 26.23 18.92
CA SER A 190 9.50 26.45 17.48
C SER A 190 10.58 25.52 16.92
N PRO A 191 10.47 25.05 15.65
CA PRO A 191 11.64 24.56 14.94
C PRO A 191 12.79 25.56 15.05
N GLY A 192 14.02 25.04 15.07
CA GLY A 192 15.22 25.87 14.99
C GLY A 192 15.32 26.60 13.64
N ALA A 193 16.43 27.31 13.43
CA ALA A 193 16.71 28.00 12.17
C ALA A 193 16.42 27.11 10.96
N TYR A 194 15.82 27.70 9.91
CA TYR A 194 15.30 26.96 8.76
C TYR A 194 16.36 26.07 8.11
N ASP A 195 16.04 24.78 8.04
CA ASP A 195 16.82 23.76 7.36
C ASP A 195 15.95 23.16 6.23
N ARG A 196 16.59 22.85 5.10
CA ARG A 196 15.94 22.24 3.93
C ARG A 196 15.68 20.74 4.13
N SER A 197 16.22 20.11 5.17
CA SER A 197 16.01 18.69 5.43
C SER A 197 14.54 18.33 5.66
N PHE A 198 14.14 17.19 5.13
CA PHE A 198 12.81 16.60 5.36
C PHE A 198 12.46 16.51 6.85
N ARG A 199 13.45 16.25 7.72
CA ARG A 199 13.26 16.18 9.17
C ARG A 199 12.83 17.53 9.77
N TRP A 200 13.41 18.64 9.32
CA TRP A 200 12.98 19.98 9.75
C TRP A 200 11.55 20.26 9.27
N LYS A 201 11.26 20.00 7.98
CA LYS A 201 9.91 20.20 7.40
C LYS A 201 8.86 19.38 8.15
N TYR A 202 9.15 18.10 8.42
CA TYR A 202 8.29 17.21 9.18
C TYR A 202 8.06 17.70 10.61
N HIS A 203 9.11 18.14 11.34
CA HIS A 203 8.94 18.74 12.66
C HIS A 203 8.07 20.00 12.63
N GLN A 204 8.22 20.88 11.63
CA GLN A 204 7.37 22.06 11.47
C GLN A 204 5.91 21.67 11.17
N PHE A 205 5.67 20.70 10.29
CA PHE A 205 4.31 20.19 10.03
C PHE A 205 3.69 19.56 11.29
N ARG A 206 4.45 18.75 12.04
CA ARG A 206 3.99 18.22 13.33
C ARG A 206 3.71 19.34 14.33
N PHE A 207 4.52 20.40 14.38
CA PHE A 207 4.26 21.56 15.23
C PHE A 207 2.94 22.24 14.86
N LEU A 208 2.73 22.56 13.57
CA LEU A 208 1.46 23.10 13.06
C LEU A 208 0.26 22.22 13.44
N CYS A 209 0.38 20.90 13.31
CA CYS A 209 -0.68 19.97 13.72
C CYS A 209 -1.02 20.11 15.22
N HIS A 210 -0.02 20.00 16.11
CA HIS A 210 -0.24 20.10 17.56
C HIS A 210 -0.75 21.48 17.99
N SER A 211 -0.26 22.57 17.39
CA SER A 211 -0.76 23.94 17.67
C SER A 211 -2.21 24.16 17.25
N ASN A 212 -2.72 23.36 16.31
CA ASN A 212 -4.11 23.38 15.84
C ASN A 212 -4.97 22.24 16.44
N ALA A 213 -4.45 21.50 17.43
CA ALA A 213 -5.16 20.38 18.03
C ALA A 213 -6.31 20.86 18.92
N LEU A 214 -7.53 20.41 18.60
CA LEU A 214 -8.70 20.70 19.40
C LEU A 214 -8.76 19.77 20.64
N PRO A 215 -9.17 20.26 21.82
CA PRO A 215 -9.30 19.46 23.03
C PRO A 215 -10.43 18.42 22.93
N SER A 216 -10.50 17.51 23.89
CA SER A 216 -11.42 16.34 23.88
C SER A 216 -11.11 15.37 22.72
N HIS A 217 -12.11 14.56 22.34
CA HIS A 217 -11.96 13.43 21.43
C HIS A 217 -13.18 13.26 20.51
N VAL A 218 -12.98 12.61 19.36
CA VAL A 218 -14.06 12.08 18.51
C VAL A 218 -14.05 10.56 18.62
N LYS A 219 -15.24 9.98 18.79
CA LYS A 219 -15.45 8.52 18.76
C LYS A 219 -15.93 8.12 17.37
N ILE A 220 -15.31 7.08 16.79
CA ILE A 220 -15.72 6.48 15.52
C ILE A 220 -15.96 4.98 15.80
N SER A 221 -17.22 4.55 15.72
CA SER A 221 -17.65 3.18 16.06
C SER A 221 -17.99 2.40 14.78
N VAL A 222 -17.21 1.38 14.43
CA VAL A 222 -17.26 0.68 13.14
C VAL A 222 -17.31 -0.83 13.32
N SER A 223 -17.91 -1.58 12.38
CA SER A 223 -17.75 -3.04 12.34
C SER A 223 -16.68 -3.46 11.33
N ARG A 224 -16.02 -4.61 11.53
CA ARG A 224 -15.05 -5.16 10.56
C ARG A 224 -15.69 -5.50 9.22
N GLN A 225 -16.94 -5.96 9.20
CA GLN A 225 -17.64 -6.39 7.99
C GLN A 225 -18.12 -5.20 7.13
N THR A 226 -18.42 -4.07 7.77
CA THR A 226 -18.96 -2.84 7.16
C THR A 226 -18.01 -1.65 7.30
N LEU A 227 -16.70 -1.92 7.40
CA LEU A 227 -15.68 -0.96 7.81
C LEU A 227 -15.68 0.34 7.00
N PHE A 228 -15.78 0.24 5.67
CA PHE A 228 -15.83 1.40 4.78
C PHE A 228 -17.08 2.25 5.03
N GLU A 229 -18.27 1.63 5.03
CA GLU A 229 -19.56 2.34 5.16
C GLU A 229 -19.75 2.98 6.54
N ASP A 230 -19.43 2.26 7.61
CA ASP A 230 -19.47 2.82 8.97
C ASP A 230 -18.50 4.01 9.11
N SER A 231 -17.32 3.94 8.46
CA SER A 231 -16.33 5.02 8.48
C SER A 231 -16.77 6.21 7.62
N PHE A 232 -17.32 5.95 6.43
CA PHE A 232 -17.89 6.94 5.53
C PHE A 232 -18.96 7.77 6.21
N GLN A 233 -19.98 7.12 6.76
CA GLN A 233 -21.08 7.81 7.44
C GLN A 233 -20.59 8.65 8.63
N GLN A 234 -19.60 8.17 9.41
CA GLN A 234 -19.12 8.93 10.57
C GLN A 234 -18.18 10.07 10.22
N ILE A 235 -17.21 9.89 9.32
CA ILE A 235 -16.30 10.97 8.90
C ILE A 235 -17.06 12.06 8.12
N MET A 236 -18.12 11.71 7.39
CA MET A 236 -18.92 12.69 6.65
C MET A 236 -19.87 13.49 7.56
N ASN A 237 -20.49 12.84 8.57
CA ASN A 237 -21.37 13.51 9.54
C ASN A 237 -20.63 14.34 10.61
N VAL A 238 -19.34 14.09 10.87
CA VAL A 238 -18.52 14.91 11.77
C VAL A 238 -18.03 16.18 11.04
N LYS A 239 -18.04 17.32 11.72
CA LYS A 239 -17.52 18.58 11.17
C LYS A 239 -16.00 18.48 10.97
N PRO A 240 -15.42 18.97 9.86
CA PRO A 240 -14.01 18.68 9.54
C PRO A 240 -13.00 19.09 10.60
N TYR A 241 -13.19 20.26 11.22
CA TYR A 241 -12.33 20.72 12.32
C TYR A 241 -12.36 19.79 13.53
N ASP A 242 -13.48 19.12 13.81
CA ASP A 242 -13.58 18.17 14.93
C ASP A 242 -12.76 16.88 14.68
N LEU A 243 -12.47 16.54 13.42
CA LEU A 243 -11.56 15.44 13.05
C LEU A 243 -10.10 15.70 13.47
N ARG A 244 -9.77 16.93 13.88
CA ARG A 244 -8.47 17.31 14.51
C ARG A 244 -8.41 16.99 16.01
N ARG A 245 -9.52 16.62 16.65
CA ARG A 245 -9.52 16.13 18.05
C ARG A 245 -8.87 14.73 18.11
N ARG A 246 -8.45 14.28 19.30
CA ARG A 246 -7.94 12.92 19.48
C ARG A 246 -8.98 11.89 19.02
N LEU A 247 -8.61 11.01 18.10
CA LEU A 247 -9.48 9.91 17.68
C LEU A 247 -9.54 8.82 18.76
N TYR A 248 -10.71 8.21 18.89
CA TYR A 248 -10.96 6.95 19.60
C TYR A 248 -11.74 6.04 18.66
N ILE A 249 -11.10 4.99 18.16
CA ILE A 249 -11.77 4.00 17.30
C ILE A 249 -12.36 2.89 18.17
N ILE A 250 -13.61 2.52 17.89
CA ILE A 250 -14.36 1.48 18.63
C ILE A 250 -14.79 0.41 17.62
N MET A 251 -14.16 -0.75 17.68
CA MET A 251 -14.54 -1.91 16.87
C MET A 251 -15.76 -2.58 17.52
N ARG A 252 -16.92 -2.54 16.85
CA ARG A 252 -18.17 -3.08 17.38
C ARG A 252 -18.05 -4.59 17.59
N GLY A 253 -18.28 -5.04 18.82
CA GLY A 253 -18.17 -6.46 19.20
C GLY A 253 -16.80 -6.89 19.71
N GLU A 254 -15.80 -5.99 19.76
CA GLU A 254 -14.48 -6.27 20.34
C GLU A 254 -14.27 -5.42 21.61
N GLU A 255 -13.85 -6.05 22.71
CA GLU A 255 -13.43 -5.31 23.91
C GLU A 255 -12.02 -4.75 23.68
N GLY A 256 -11.92 -3.42 23.54
CA GLY A 256 -10.65 -2.77 23.22
C GLY A 256 -10.57 -1.36 23.77
N LEU A 257 -9.57 -1.11 24.62
CA LEU A 257 -9.19 0.24 25.04
C LEU A 257 -8.19 0.81 24.04
N ASP A 258 -8.58 1.85 23.29
CA ASP A 258 -7.75 2.42 22.23
C ASP A 258 -6.57 3.25 22.78
N TYR A 259 -5.50 2.55 23.13
CA TYR A 259 -4.16 3.11 23.36
C TYR A 259 -3.43 3.46 22.04
N GLY A 260 -4.16 3.63 20.94
CA GLY A 260 -3.66 4.05 19.62
C GLY A 260 -3.31 2.91 18.67
N GLY A 261 -3.45 1.65 19.11
CA GLY A 261 -3.29 0.43 18.32
C GLY A 261 -4.46 0.19 17.38
N ILE A 262 -5.70 0.21 17.91
CA ILE A 262 -6.94 0.09 17.13
C ILE A 262 -7.01 1.21 16.09
N ALA A 263 -6.61 2.44 16.46
CA ALA A 263 -6.49 3.52 15.50
C ALA A 263 -5.48 3.24 14.35
N ARG A 264 -4.35 2.58 14.60
CA ARG A 264 -3.40 2.19 13.52
C ARG A 264 -4.01 1.14 12.59
N GLU A 265 -4.60 0.10 13.16
CA GLU A 265 -5.32 -0.95 12.44
C GLU A 265 -6.44 -0.37 11.56
N TRP A 266 -7.23 0.56 12.09
CA TRP A 266 -8.32 1.19 11.36
C TRP A 266 -7.85 2.01 10.16
N PHE A 267 -6.80 2.83 10.29
CA PHE A 267 -6.22 3.54 9.13
C PHE A 267 -5.68 2.57 8.08
N PHE A 268 -4.99 1.52 8.50
CA PHE A 268 -4.46 0.51 7.59
C PHE A 268 -5.58 -0.22 6.83
N LEU A 269 -6.52 -0.85 7.53
CA LEU A 269 -7.63 -1.60 6.93
C LEU A 269 -8.52 -0.69 6.06
N LEU A 270 -8.88 0.50 6.53
CA LEU A 270 -9.73 1.42 5.75
C LEU A 270 -9.03 1.89 4.47
N SER A 271 -7.71 2.11 4.48
CA SER A 271 -6.98 2.46 3.26
C SER A 271 -7.01 1.36 2.19
N HIS A 272 -7.09 0.09 2.60
CA HIS A 272 -7.27 -1.04 1.69
C HIS A 272 -8.73 -1.20 1.21
N GLU A 273 -9.72 -0.91 2.06
CA GLU A 273 -11.14 -0.92 1.68
C GLU A 273 -11.49 0.18 0.66
N VAL A 274 -10.80 1.33 0.70
CA VAL A 274 -10.92 2.43 -0.29
C VAL A 274 -10.61 1.98 -1.72
N LEU A 275 -9.84 0.90 -1.88
CA LEU A 275 -9.43 0.37 -3.20
C LEU A 275 -10.41 -0.62 -3.80
N ASN A 276 -11.47 -1.00 -3.08
CA ASN A 276 -12.43 -2.02 -3.51
C ASN A 276 -12.97 -1.69 -4.91
N PRO A 277 -12.68 -2.51 -5.94
CA PRO A 277 -13.08 -2.25 -7.32
C PRO A 277 -14.59 -2.02 -7.51
N MET A 278 -15.43 -2.54 -6.60
CA MET A 278 -16.89 -2.38 -6.67
C MET A 278 -17.36 -0.93 -6.51
N TYR A 279 -16.59 -0.06 -5.85
CA TYR A 279 -16.88 1.38 -5.76
C TYR A 279 -16.47 2.17 -7.00
N CYS A 280 -15.68 1.58 -7.92
CA CYS A 280 -15.23 2.19 -9.18
C CYS A 280 -14.45 3.51 -9.03
N LEU A 281 -13.79 3.76 -7.88
CA LEU A 281 -13.12 5.03 -7.60
C LEU A 281 -11.68 5.08 -8.12
N PHE A 282 -10.94 3.98 -8.01
CA PHE A 282 -9.53 3.89 -8.41
C PHE A 282 -9.29 2.74 -9.38
N GLU A 283 -8.19 2.85 -10.11
CA GLU A 283 -7.63 1.83 -11.00
C GLU A 283 -6.11 1.75 -10.81
N TYR A 284 -5.51 0.62 -11.19
CA TYR A 284 -4.06 0.42 -11.07
C TYR A 284 -3.30 1.03 -12.25
N ALA A 285 -2.11 1.55 -11.99
CA ALA A 285 -1.25 2.12 -13.00
C ALA A 285 -0.55 1.03 -13.83
N GLY A 286 -1.14 0.72 -14.98
CA GLY A 286 -0.63 -0.29 -15.89
C GLY A 286 -0.62 -1.69 -15.27
N LYS A 287 0.45 -2.44 -15.52
CA LYS A 287 0.54 -3.88 -15.22
C LYS A 287 1.00 -4.20 -13.78
N ASN A 288 1.20 -3.20 -12.92
CA ASN A 288 1.74 -3.34 -11.57
C ASN A 288 0.76 -2.86 -10.49
N ASN A 289 0.31 -3.76 -9.61
CA ASN A 289 -0.72 -3.54 -8.58
C ASN A 289 -0.32 -2.60 -7.40
N TYR A 290 0.72 -1.77 -7.56
CA TYR A 290 1.31 -0.96 -6.47
C TYR A 290 1.02 0.55 -6.56
N CYS A 291 0.64 1.03 -7.74
CA CYS A 291 0.43 2.46 -8.01
C CYS A 291 -1.04 2.72 -8.38
N LEU A 292 -1.67 3.71 -7.74
CA LEU A 292 -3.10 4.00 -7.88
C LEU A 292 -3.36 5.30 -8.66
N GLN A 293 -4.36 5.24 -9.55
CA GLN A 293 -4.91 6.37 -10.30
C GLN A 293 -6.41 6.51 -10.02
N ILE A 294 -6.95 7.74 -10.09
CA ILE A 294 -8.41 7.94 -10.09
C ILE A 294 -8.96 7.37 -11.38
N ASN A 295 -10.00 6.54 -11.28
CA ASN A 295 -10.69 5.99 -12.44
C ASN A 295 -11.50 7.09 -13.16
N PRO A 296 -11.24 7.42 -14.44
CA PRO A 296 -11.97 8.46 -15.16
C PRO A 296 -13.46 8.15 -15.36
N ALA A 297 -13.82 6.86 -15.41
CA ALA A 297 -15.19 6.38 -15.49
C ALA A 297 -15.89 6.28 -14.12
N SER A 298 -15.27 6.76 -13.03
CA SER A 298 -15.83 6.72 -11.67
C SER A 298 -17.20 7.38 -11.51
N SER A 299 -17.59 8.28 -12.43
CA SER A 299 -18.94 8.85 -12.54
C SER A 299 -20.05 7.82 -12.79
N ILE A 300 -19.69 6.56 -13.12
CA ILE A 300 -20.62 5.42 -13.10
C ILE A 300 -21.18 5.16 -11.69
N ASN A 301 -20.39 5.44 -10.64
CA ASN A 301 -20.85 5.48 -9.27
C ASN A 301 -21.42 6.89 -8.99
N PRO A 302 -22.74 7.02 -8.80
CA PRO A 302 -23.41 8.33 -8.71
C PRO A 302 -22.99 9.17 -7.51
N ASP A 303 -22.39 8.55 -6.49
CA ASP A 303 -21.97 9.21 -5.26
C ASP A 303 -20.42 9.36 -5.20
N HIS A 304 -19.71 9.12 -6.32
CA HIS A 304 -18.23 9.12 -6.39
C HIS A 304 -17.59 10.39 -5.84
N LEU A 305 -18.08 11.60 -6.15
CA LEU A 305 -17.53 12.85 -5.61
C LEU A 305 -17.65 12.93 -4.07
N THR A 306 -18.73 12.38 -3.51
CA THR A 306 -18.93 12.30 -2.05
C THR A 306 -17.92 11.34 -1.43
N TYR A 307 -17.64 10.20 -2.09
CA TYR A 307 -16.58 9.28 -1.68
C TYR A 307 -15.18 9.91 -1.80
N PHE A 308 -14.86 10.62 -2.89
CA PHE A 308 -13.57 11.32 -3.02
C PHE A 308 -13.36 12.36 -1.91
N ARG A 309 -14.40 13.12 -1.55
CA ARG A 309 -14.35 14.07 -0.42
C ARG A 309 -14.14 13.38 0.93
N PHE A 310 -14.77 12.21 1.14
CA PHE A 310 -14.51 11.36 2.29
C PHE A 310 -13.06 10.86 2.33
N ILE A 311 -12.53 10.38 1.19
CA ILE A 311 -11.14 9.89 1.09
C ILE A 311 -10.17 11.06 1.35
N GLY A 312 -10.43 12.25 0.81
CA GLY A 312 -9.67 13.46 1.11
C GLY A 312 -9.58 13.73 2.61
N ARG A 313 -10.73 13.73 3.32
CA ARG A 313 -10.77 13.86 4.79
C ARG A 313 -9.97 12.76 5.48
N PHE A 314 -10.11 11.51 5.05
CA PHE A 314 -9.43 10.35 5.62
C PHE A 314 -7.90 10.41 5.47
N ILE A 315 -7.39 10.75 4.28
CA ILE A 315 -5.95 10.91 4.01
C ILE A 315 -5.38 12.12 4.79
N ALA A 316 -6.12 13.22 4.88
CA ALA A 316 -5.77 14.34 5.74
C ALA A 316 -5.74 13.97 7.23
N MET A 317 -6.70 13.17 7.71
CA MET A 317 -6.69 12.62 9.07
C MET A 317 -5.47 11.73 9.33
N ALA A 318 -5.07 10.88 8.37
CA ALA A 318 -3.88 10.03 8.50
C ALA A 318 -2.62 10.88 8.72
N LEU A 319 -2.44 11.89 7.86
CA LEU A 319 -1.32 12.83 7.93
C LEU A 319 -1.32 13.65 9.24
N TYR A 320 -2.49 14.17 9.63
CA TYR A 320 -2.67 14.98 10.84
C TYR A 320 -2.41 14.18 12.13
N HIS A 321 -2.87 12.93 12.21
CA HIS A 321 -2.70 12.07 13.38
C HIS A 321 -1.39 11.27 13.38
N GLY A 322 -0.57 11.37 12.32
CA GLY A 322 0.70 10.65 12.21
C GLY A 322 0.49 9.13 12.09
N LYS A 323 -0.37 8.72 11.17
CA LYS A 323 -0.77 7.34 10.90
C LYS A 323 -0.48 7.03 9.43
N PHE A 324 0.03 5.83 9.16
CA PHE A 324 0.33 5.39 7.80
C PHE A 324 -0.89 4.71 7.15
N ILE A 325 -0.93 4.77 5.82
CA ILE A 325 -1.84 4.00 4.96
C ILE A 325 -1.09 2.84 4.29
N ASP A 326 -1.82 1.79 3.89
CA ASP A 326 -1.29 0.59 3.25
C ASP A 326 -0.67 0.92 1.87
N THR A 327 -1.43 1.64 1.04
CA THR A 327 -1.11 1.93 -0.36
C THR A 327 -0.95 3.43 -0.65
N GLY A 328 0.00 3.78 -1.51
CA GLY A 328 0.22 5.15 -1.98
C GLY A 328 -0.50 5.48 -3.29
N PHE A 329 -0.63 6.78 -3.55
CA PHE A 329 -1.04 7.29 -4.86
C PHE A 329 0.20 7.44 -5.76
N THR A 330 -0.02 7.60 -7.06
CA THR A 330 1.07 7.92 -8.01
C THR A 330 1.70 9.29 -7.73
N LEU A 331 3.01 9.47 -8.05
CA LEU A 331 3.72 10.74 -7.80
C LEU A 331 3.05 11.99 -8.43
N PRO A 332 2.45 11.94 -9.64
CA PRO A 332 1.61 13.02 -10.19
C PRO A 332 0.43 13.44 -9.33
N PHE A 333 -0.17 12.50 -8.59
CA PHE A 333 -1.25 12.81 -7.67
C PHE A 333 -0.73 13.64 -6.48
N TYR A 334 0.43 13.27 -5.91
CA TYR A 334 1.09 14.08 -4.89
C TYR A 334 1.58 15.42 -5.42
N LYS A 335 2.05 15.51 -6.68
CA LYS A 335 2.35 16.79 -7.33
C LYS A 335 1.13 17.70 -7.37
N ARG A 336 -0.04 17.18 -7.75
CA ARG A 336 -1.31 17.93 -7.72
C ARG A 336 -1.73 18.38 -6.32
N MET A 337 -1.56 17.54 -5.30
CA MET A 337 -1.79 17.94 -3.89
C MET A 337 -0.87 19.10 -3.44
N LEU A 338 0.27 19.30 -4.11
CA LEU A 338 1.25 20.33 -3.80
C LEU A 338 1.20 21.53 -4.78
N ASP A 339 0.15 21.65 -5.59
CA ASP A 339 -0.02 22.66 -6.66
C ASP A 339 1.17 22.69 -7.65
N LYS A 340 1.76 21.51 -7.91
CA LYS A 340 2.82 21.33 -8.91
C LYS A 340 2.23 20.70 -10.17
N LYS A 341 2.59 21.25 -11.33
CA LYS A 341 2.34 20.57 -12.62
C LYS A 341 3.11 19.24 -12.70
N PRO A 342 2.46 18.13 -13.07
CA PRO A 342 3.15 16.95 -13.58
C PRO A 342 4.00 17.26 -14.83
N THR A 343 4.92 16.37 -15.16
CA THR A 343 5.87 16.51 -16.28
C THR A 343 5.86 15.27 -17.17
N LEU A 344 6.38 15.37 -18.38
CA LEU A 344 6.48 14.24 -19.32
C LEU A 344 7.16 13.01 -18.68
N LYS A 345 8.22 13.21 -17.89
CA LYS A 345 8.92 12.12 -17.17
C LYS A 345 8.05 11.39 -16.14
N ASP A 346 6.96 11.98 -15.68
CA ASP A 346 6.07 11.31 -14.75
C ASP A 346 5.17 10.28 -15.45
N LEU A 347 4.93 10.43 -16.76
CA LEU A 347 4.16 9.47 -17.56
C LEU A 347 4.86 8.11 -17.66
N GLU A 348 6.20 8.08 -17.64
CA GLU A 348 7.01 6.85 -17.59
C GLU A 348 6.59 5.92 -16.42
N SER A 349 6.13 6.49 -15.31
CA SER A 349 5.68 5.74 -14.10
C SER A 349 4.20 5.34 -14.10
N ILE A 350 3.42 5.84 -15.06
CA ILE A 350 1.95 5.80 -15.10
C ILE A 350 1.43 5.04 -16.32
N ASP A 351 2.08 5.24 -17.46
CA ASP A 351 1.68 4.78 -18.79
C ASP A 351 2.94 4.73 -19.69
N PRO A 352 3.80 3.71 -19.55
CA PRO A 352 5.07 3.63 -20.27
C PRO A 352 4.89 3.56 -21.79
N GLU A 353 3.77 2.98 -22.24
CA GLU A 353 3.45 2.82 -23.66
C GLU A 353 3.13 4.20 -24.27
N PHE A 354 2.28 5.01 -23.63
CA PHE A 354 1.99 6.39 -24.04
C PHE A 354 3.21 7.33 -23.90
N TYR A 355 4.03 7.15 -22.84
CA TYR A 355 5.29 7.89 -22.69
C TYR A 355 6.25 7.63 -23.86
N ASN A 356 6.42 6.36 -24.26
CA ASN A 356 7.25 6.01 -25.41
C ASN A 356 6.72 6.59 -26.72
N SER A 357 5.40 6.64 -26.93
CA SER A 357 4.80 7.31 -28.10
C SER A 357 5.11 8.82 -28.12
N ILE A 358 5.03 9.51 -26.98
CA ILE A 358 5.38 10.94 -26.91
C ILE A 358 6.88 11.17 -27.11
N MET A 359 7.73 10.33 -26.53
CA MET A 359 9.18 10.40 -26.76
C MET A 359 9.53 10.17 -28.22
N TRP A 360 8.85 9.25 -28.92
CA TRP A 360 9.02 9.04 -30.35
C TRP A 360 8.64 10.29 -31.16
N VAL A 361 7.47 10.90 -30.89
CA VAL A 361 7.05 12.18 -31.50
C VAL A 361 8.05 13.31 -31.24
N LYS A 362 8.70 13.32 -30.08
CA LYS A 362 9.72 14.31 -29.72
C LYS A 362 11.02 14.12 -30.51
N GLU A 363 11.47 12.87 -30.66
CA GLU A 363 12.80 12.52 -31.18
C GLU A 363 12.87 12.39 -32.71
N ASN A 364 11.74 12.16 -33.39
CA ASN A 364 11.66 11.96 -34.85
C ASN A 364 11.08 13.18 -35.56
N ASN A 365 11.36 13.34 -36.86
CA ASN A 365 10.71 14.34 -37.72
C ASN A 365 9.37 13.78 -38.23
N LEU A 366 8.27 14.44 -37.90
CA LEU A 366 6.92 13.99 -38.27
C LEU A 366 6.67 13.98 -39.79
N GLU A 367 7.22 14.96 -40.51
CA GLU A 367 7.07 15.09 -41.96
C GLU A 367 7.82 13.98 -42.71
N GLU A 368 9.06 13.68 -42.30
CA GLU A 368 9.88 12.61 -42.88
C GLU A 368 9.27 11.22 -42.61
N CYS A 369 8.57 11.05 -41.51
CA CYS A 369 7.88 9.81 -41.15
C CYS A 369 6.48 9.68 -41.78
N GLY A 370 5.95 10.74 -42.40
CA GLY A 370 4.59 10.77 -42.96
C GLY A 370 3.48 10.60 -41.90
N VAL A 371 3.69 11.14 -40.70
CA VAL A 371 2.76 10.99 -39.56
C VAL A 371 2.00 12.29 -39.33
N GLU A 372 0.75 12.33 -39.80
CA GLU A 372 -0.18 13.44 -39.58
C GLU A 372 -0.77 13.36 -38.17
N LEU A 373 -0.50 14.37 -37.33
CA LEU A 373 -1.09 14.57 -36.01
C LEU A 373 -1.75 15.95 -35.95
N TYR A 374 -2.78 16.08 -35.12
CA TYR A 374 -3.52 17.33 -34.90
C TYR A 374 -3.59 17.65 -33.41
N PHE A 375 -3.89 18.89 -33.04
CA PHE A 375 -4.12 19.31 -31.65
C PHE A 375 -5.48 18.83 -31.09
N ALA A 376 -5.82 17.57 -31.33
CA ALA A 376 -7.01 16.90 -30.82
C ALA A 376 -6.69 15.46 -30.40
N GLN A 377 -7.46 14.92 -29.46
CA GLN A 377 -7.31 13.55 -28.97
C GLN A 377 -8.67 12.91 -28.68
N ASP A 378 -8.82 11.65 -29.06
CA ASP A 378 -9.96 10.82 -28.67
C ASP A 378 -9.78 10.24 -27.26
N MET A 379 -10.85 10.29 -26.46
CA MET A 379 -10.97 9.56 -25.20
C MET A 379 -12.17 8.62 -25.27
N GLU A 380 -11.96 7.34 -24.97
CA GLU A 380 -13.05 6.40 -24.73
C GLU A 380 -13.37 6.33 -23.23
N ILE A 381 -14.63 6.61 -22.87
CA ILE A 381 -15.16 6.36 -21.53
C ILE A 381 -16.38 5.46 -21.67
N LEU A 382 -16.34 4.26 -21.05
CA LEU A 382 -17.46 3.31 -21.00
C LEU A 382 -18.03 2.91 -22.38
N GLY A 383 -17.18 2.76 -23.41
CA GLY A 383 -17.62 2.45 -24.77
C GLY A 383 -18.11 3.65 -25.59
N LYS A 384 -18.05 4.88 -25.04
CA LYS A 384 -18.31 6.12 -25.77
C LYS A 384 -16.97 6.82 -26.06
N VAL A 385 -16.63 6.92 -27.33
CA VAL A 385 -15.55 7.79 -27.81
C VAL A 385 -16.02 9.25 -27.83
N SER A 386 -15.15 10.16 -27.41
CA SER A 386 -15.32 11.61 -27.58
C SER A 386 -13.98 12.28 -27.84
N THR A 387 -13.90 13.00 -28.95
CA THR A 387 -12.77 13.86 -29.32
C THR A 387 -12.72 15.08 -28.41
N HIS A 388 -11.50 15.51 -28.06
CA HIS A 388 -11.21 16.68 -27.23
C HIS A 388 -10.08 17.49 -27.87
N GLN A 389 -10.33 18.78 -28.13
CA GLN A 389 -9.32 19.69 -28.66
C GLN A 389 -8.36 20.11 -27.54
N LEU A 390 -7.05 20.00 -27.80
CA LEU A 390 -5.99 20.34 -26.84
C LEU A 390 -5.79 21.87 -26.71
N LYS A 391 -6.22 22.64 -27.71
CA LYS A 391 -6.33 24.11 -27.74
C LYS A 391 -7.45 24.54 -28.69
N ASP A 392 -7.78 25.83 -28.69
CA ASP A 392 -8.81 26.40 -29.56
C ASP A 392 -8.54 26.08 -31.04
N ASP A 393 -9.56 25.56 -31.75
CA ASP A 393 -9.50 25.10 -33.16
C ASP A 393 -8.50 23.96 -33.44
N GLY A 394 -8.07 23.23 -32.40
CA GLY A 394 -7.03 22.21 -32.48
C GLY A 394 -7.35 20.98 -33.35
N GLU A 395 -8.61 20.76 -33.72
CA GLU A 395 -8.98 19.76 -34.75
C GLU A 395 -8.49 20.13 -36.15
N ASN A 396 -8.23 21.41 -36.43
CA ASN A 396 -7.80 21.90 -37.74
C ASN A 396 -6.29 22.25 -37.80
N GLU A 397 -5.60 22.39 -36.66
CA GLU A 397 -4.16 22.66 -36.62
C GLU A 397 -3.33 21.37 -36.64
N LEU A 398 -2.50 21.22 -37.69
CA LEU A 398 -1.53 20.13 -37.84
C LEU A 398 -0.33 20.34 -36.90
N VAL A 399 0.18 19.25 -36.33
CA VAL A 399 1.44 19.24 -35.57
C VAL A 399 2.63 19.17 -36.53
N THR A 400 3.54 20.12 -36.41
CA THR A 400 4.76 20.28 -37.21
C THR A 400 5.98 20.31 -36.30
N GLU A 401 7.19 20.25 -36.87
CA GLU A 401 8.44 20.38 -36.10
C GLU A 401 8.55 21.70 -35.31
N GLU A 402 7.85 22.76 -35.72
CA GLU A 402 7.85 24.06 -35.04
C GLU A 402 6.92 24.11 -33.81
N ASN A 403 5.76 23.44 -33.86
CA ASN A 403 4.76 23.46 -32.76
C ASN A 403 4.72 22.16 -31.93
N LYS A 404 5.48 21.11 -32.25
CA LYS A 404 5.40 19.82 -31.54
C LYS A 404 5.70 19.87 -30.04
N GLU A 405 6.54 20.78 -29.56
CA GLU A 405 6.76 20.95 -28.10
C GLU A 405 5.52 21.55 -27.39
N GLU A 406 4.70 22.35 -28.08
CA GLU A 406 3.40 22.80 -27.58
C GLU A 406 2.42 21.61 -27.51
N TYR A 407 2.32 20.84 -28.60
CA TYR A 407 1.50 19.63 -28.66
C TYR A 407 1.86 18.63 -27.55
N ILE A 408 3.16 18.32 -27.38
CA ILE A 408 3.67 17.44 -26.31
C ILE A 408 3.29 17.97 -24.93
N SER A 409 3.38 19.28 -24.70
CA SER A 409 3.03 19.92 -23.43
C SER A 409 1.53 19.78 -23.12
N LEU A 410 0.67 20.13 -24.07
CA LEU A 410 -0.79 20.05 -23.92
C LEU A 410 -1.28 18.59 -23.79
N LEU A 411 -0.75 17.68 -24.61
CA LEU A 411 -1.02 16.25 -24.57
C LEU A 411 -0.61 15.63 -23.21
N THR A 412 0.50 16.09 -22.63
CA THR A 412 0.96 15.68 -21.30
C THR A 412 -0.01 16.14 -20.21
N ASP A 413 -0.37 17.43 -20.19
CA ASP A 413 -1.31 18.00 -19.19
C ASP A 413 -2.67 17.29 -19.29
N TRP A 414 -3.21 17.14 -20.51
CA TRP A 414 -4.43 16.39 -20.83
C TRP A 414 -4.40 14.93 -20.36
N ARG A 415 -3.31 14.18 -20.61
CA ARG A 415 -3.20 12.77 -20.18
C ARG A 415 -3.33 12.62 -18.67
N PHE A 416 -2.98 13.63 -17.89
CA PHE A 416 -3.22 13.66 -16.45
C PHE A 416 -4.60 14.20 -16.07
N THR A 417 -5.16 15.23 -16.72
CA THR A 417 -6.44 15.87 -16.33
C THR A 417 -7.68 15.12 -16.80
N ARG A 418 -7.63 14.49 -17.98
CA ARG A 418 -8.79 13.92 -18.68
C ARG A 418 -9.68 13.06 -17.78
N GLY A 419 -10.93 13.50 -17.61
CA GLY A 419 -11.98 12.76 -16.87
C GLY A 419 -11.77 12.60 -15.36
N VAL A 420 -10.75 13.23 -14.74
CA VAL A 420 -10.45 13.09 -13.28
C VAL A 420 -10.47 14.41 -12.51
N GLU A 421 -10.89 15.51 -13.13
CA GLU A 421 -10.83 16.87 -12.56
C GLU A 421 -11.78 17.05 -11.37
N GLU A 422 -13.07 16.69 -11.52
CA GLU A 422 -14.07 16.84 -10.44
C GLU A 422 -13.74 15.96 -9.24
N GLN A 423 -13.22 14.76 -9.49
CA GLN A 423 -12.80 13.79 -8.50
C GLN A 423 -11.56 14.28 -7.74
N THR A 424 -10.57 14.81 -8.47
CA THR A 424 -9.37 15.43 -7.87
C THR A 424 -9.77 16.62 -7.02
N LYS A 425 -10.65 17.49 -7.51
CA LYS A 425 -11.18 18.64 -6.76
C LYS A 425 -11.92 18.20 -5.51
N ALA A 426 -12.84 17.25 -5.60
CA ALA A 426 -13.60 16.76 -4.46
C ALA A 426 -12.70 16.15 -3.37
N PHE A 427 -11.65 15.41 -3.78
CA PHE A 427 -10.60 14.93 -2.88
C PHE A 427 -9.83 16.10 -2.22
N LEU A 428 -9.38 17.09 -2.99
CA LEU A 428 -8.61 18.23 -2.46
C LEU A 428 -9.46 19.10 -1.52
N ASP A 429 -10.73 19.35 -1.85
CA ASP A 429 -11.69 20.04 -0.96
C ASP A 429 -11.81 19.29 0.38
N GLY A 430 -12.05 17.97 0.33
CA GLY A 430 -12.15 17.12 1.52
C GLY A 430 -10.85 17.03 2.33
N PHE A 431 -9.69 17.09 1.68
CA PHE A 431 -8.39 17.13 2.34
C PHE A 431 -8.19 18.49 3.06
N ASN A 432 -8.37 19.59 2.32
CA ASN A 432 -8.13 20.96 2.77
C ASN A 432 -9.01 21.37 3.96
N GLU A 433 -10.23 20.84 4.01
CA GLU A 433 -11.14 20.91 5.16
C GLU A 433 -10.51 20.44 6.49
N VAL A 434 -9.64 19.43 6.46
CA VAL A 434 -9.02 18.83 7.65
C VAL A 434 -7.56 19.27 7.82
N VAL A 435 -6.75 19.23 6.77
CA VAL A 435 -5.36 19.73 6.75
C VAL A 435 -5.23 20.76 5.63
N PRO A 436 -5.02 22.06 5.95
CA PRO A 436 -4.84 23.08 4.92
C PRO A 436 -3.63 22.77 4.04
N LEU A 437 -3.80 22.81 2.71
CA LEU A 437 -2.77 22.44 1.74
C LEU A 437 -1.53 23.35 1.83
N GLU A 438 -1.68 24.59 2.33
CA GLU A 438 -0.57 25.53 2.56
C GLU A 438 0.42 25.01 3.61
N TRP A 439 0.00 24.13 4.52
CA TRP A 439 0.91 23.47 5.48
C TRP A 439 1.87 22.49 4.80
N LEU A 440 1.55 22.06 3.57
CA LEU A 440 2.36 21.14 2.79
C LEU A 440 3.36 21.84 1.86
N ARG A 441 3.29 23.17 1.72
CA ARG A 441 4.06 23.99 0.76
C ARG A 441 5.59 23.79 0.80
N TYR A 442 6.15 23.30 1.90
CA TYR A 442 7.59 23.05 2.03
C TYR A 442 8.04 21.68 1.51
N PHE A 443 7.11 20.74 1.30
CA PHE A 443 7.42 19.37 0.90
C PHE A 443 7.49 19.18 -0.62
N ASP A 444 8.18 18.12 -1.04
CA ASP A 444 8.00 17.55 -2.36
C ASP A 444 7.11 16.30 -2.36
N GLU A 445 6.78 15.83 -3.57
CA GLU A 445 5.88 14.71 -3.83
C GLU A 445 6.37 13.39 -3.22
N LYS A 446 7.68 13.19 -3.09
CA LYS A 446 8.27 12.00 -2.46
C LYS A 446 8.30 12.13 -0.94
N GLU A 447 8.55 13.33 -0.43
CA GLU A 447 8.41 13.63 0.99
C GLU A 447 6.95 13.49 1.46
N LEU A 448 5.97 13.88 0.65
CA LEU A 448 4.54 13.71 0.95
C LEU A 448 4.11 12.23 0.89
N GLU A 449 4.55 11.48 -0.11
CA GLU A 449 4.40 10.01 -0.14
C GLU A 449 4.97 9.39 1.15
N LEU A 450 6.20 9.77 1.52
CA LEU A 450 6.89 9.26 2.70
C LEU A 450 6.20 9.64 4.03
N MET A 451 5.46 10.74 4.10
CA MET A 451 4.64 11.08 5.27
C MET A 451 3.37 10.23 5.39
N LEU A 452 2.77 9.81 4.26
CA LEU A 452 1.53 9.02 4.22
C LEU A 452 1.80 7.51 4.28
N CYS A 453 2.78 7.05 3.52
CA CYS A 453 3.07 5.63 3.31
C CYS A 453 4.27 5.15 4.15
N GLY A 454 5.08 6.05 4.73
CA GLY A 454 6.36 5.67 5.36
C GLY A 454 7.37 5.08 4.37
N MET A 455 8.58 4.73 4.83
CA MET A 455 9.61 4.23 3.90
C MET A 455 9.23 2.88 3.29
N GLN A 456 9.64 2.71 2.02
CA GLN A 456 9.26 1.62 1.13
C GLN A 456 10.46 0.73 0.75
N GLU A 457 11.67 1.27 0.75
CA GLU A 457 12.92 0.48 0.78
C GLU A 457 13.53 0.47 2.18
N ILE A 458 14.09 -0.67 2.58
CA ILE A 458 14.69 -0.84 3.90
C ILE A 458 16.23 -0.70 3.81
N ASP A 459 16.74 0.42 4.33
CA ASP A 459 18.18 0.62 4.55
C ASP A 459 18.69 -0.34 5.65
N LEU A 460 19.33 -1.41 5.20
CA LEU A 460 19.99 -2.41 6.05
C LEU A 460 21.08 -1.80 6.95
N SER A 461 21.76 -0.76 6.50
CA SER A 461 22.83 -0.10 7.25
C SER A 461 22.26 0.68 8.43
N ASP A 462 21.16 1.41 8.24
CA ASP A 462 20.47 2.11 9.33
C ASP A 462 19.77 1.13 10.29
N TRP A 463 19.19 0.04 9.78
CA TRP A 463 18.61 -1.04 10.61
C TRP A 463 19.66 -1.66 11.54
N GLN A 464 20.80 -2.09 11.00
CA GLN A 464 21.87 -2.72 11.76
C GLN A 464 22.57 -1.74 12.73
N LYS A 465 22.68 -0.47 12.33
CA LYS A 465 23.24 0.63 13.14
C LYS A 465 22.37 0.92 14.37
N ASN A 466 21.05 0.95 14.22
CA ASN A 466 20.12 1.32 15.30
C ASN A 466 19.58 0.15 16.13
N THR A 467 19.83 -1.09 15.73
CA THR A 467 19.40 -2.27 16.50
C THR A 467 20.11 -2.38 17.85
N ILE A 468 19.32 -2.60 18.91
CA ILE A 468 19.77 -2.87 20.28
C ILE A 468 19.79 -4.40 20.52
N TYR A 469 20.80 -4.89 21.23
CA TYR A 469 20.93 -6.32 21.55
C TYR A 469 20.78 -6.53 23.07
N ARG A 470 19.95 -7.50 23.46
CA ARG A 470 19.75 -7.95 24.84
C ARG A 470 20.16 -9.41 24.94
N HIS A 471 20.97 -9.76 25.95
CA HIS A 471 21.52 -11.11 26.16
C HIS A 471 22.32 -11.69 24.95
N TYR A 472 22.54 -10.85 23.93
CA TYR A 472 23.38 -11.00 22.74
C TYR A 472 24.25 -9.75 22.61
N THR A 473 25.27 -9.83 21.74
CA THR A 473 26.12 -8.71 21.34
C THR A 473 26.21 -8.66 19.80
N LYS A 474 26.69 -7.53 19.25
CA LYS A 474 26.96 -7.41 17.80
C LYS A 474 27.91 -8.50 17.25
N ASN A 475 28.72 -9.11 18.11
CA ASN A 475 29.70 -10.15 17.77
C ASN A 475 29.18 -11.58 18.02
N SER A 476 27.91 -11.76 18.38
CA SER A 476 27.31 -13.07 18.65
C SER A 476 27.01 -13.80 17.33
N LYS A 477 27.27 -15.11 17.26
CA LYS A 477 27.12 -15.91 16.02
C LYS A 477 25.74 -15.75 15.37
N GLN A 478 24.69 -15.88 16.17
CA GLN A 478 23.30 -15.75 15.73
C GLN A 478 22.96 -14.34 15.22
N ILE A 479 23.65 -13.30 15.69
CA ILE A 479 23.48 -11.92 15.21
C ILE A 479 24.17 -11.71 13.86
N HIS A 480 25.36 -12.27 13.66
CA HIS A 480 26.00 -12.28 12.33
C HIS A 480 25.15 -13.05 11.31
N TRP A 481 24.64 -14.23 11.69
CA TRP A 481 23.76 -15.04 10.84
C TRP A 481 22.43 -14.33 10.54
N PHE A 482 21.81 -13.68 11.52
CA PHE A 482 20.61 -12.86 11.30
C PHE A 482 20.87 -11.79 10.23
N TRP A 483 21.92 -10.97 10.37
CA TRP A 483 22.21 -9.92 9.38
C TRP A 483 22.65 -10.44 8.03
N GLN A 484 23.26 -11.64 7.97
CA GLN A 484 23.52 -12.32 6.71
C GLN A 484 22.20 -12.69 6.01
N VAL A 485 21.27 -13.37 6.69
CA VAL A 485 19.97 -13.76 6.14
C VAL A 485 19.17 -12.53 5.71
N VAL A 486 19.14 -11.47 6.51
CA VAL A 486 18.41 -10.22 6.19
C VAL A 486 19.03 -9.46 4.99
N LYS A 487 20.33 -9.65 4.73
CA LYS A 487 20.99 -9.16 3.51
C LYS A 487 20.66 -10.02 2.28
N GLU A 488 20.54 -11.33 2.45
CA GLU A 488 20.16 -12.30 1.41
C GLU A 488 18.67 -12.18 1.01
N MET A 489 17.79 -11.74 1.93
CA MET A 489 16.39 -11.42 1.65
C MET A 489 16.23 -10.30 0.61
N ASP A 490 15.21 -10.42 -0.24
CA ASP A 490 14.64 -9.34 -1.05
C ASP A 490 13.89 -8.29 -0.18
N ASN A 491 13.50 -7.16 -0.79
CA ASN A 491 12.84 -6.08 -0.06
C ASN A 491 11.47 -6.50 0.51
N GLU A 492 10.73 -7.38 -0.18
CA GLU A 492 9.46 -7.94 0.29
C GLU A 492 9.63 -8.74 1.59
N LYS A 493 10.61 -9.64 1.67
CA LYS A 493 10.92 -10.42 2.88
C LYS A 493 11.50 -9.55 3.99
N ARG A 494 12.27 -8.51 3.67
CA ARG A 494 12.70 -7.50 4.67
C ARG A 494 11.49 -6.74 5.24
N ILE A 495 10.51 -6.39 4.41
CA ILE A 495 9.25 -5.74 4.83
C ILE A 495 8.42 -6.70 5.70
N ARG A 496 8.26 -7.97 5.32
CA ARG A 496 7.60 -8.98 6.18
C ARG A 496 8.29 -9.15 7.53
N LEU A 497 9.63 -9.18 7.57
CA LEU A 497 10.38 -9.25 8.82
C LEU A 497 10.22 -7.97 9.67
N LEU A 498 10.21 -6.80 9.05
CA LEU A 498 9.92 -5.54 9.74
C LEU A 498 8.52 -5.57 10.36
N GLN A 499 7.51 -5.98 9.59
CA GLN A 499 6.12 -6.12 10.01
C GLN A 499 5.97 -7.15 11.13
N PHE A 500 6.64 -8.30 11.03
CA PHE A 500 6.67 -9.33 12.07
C PHE A 500 7.17 -8.77 13.42
N VAL A 501 8.25 -7.98 13.42
CA VAL A 501 8.88 -7.48 14.65
C VAL A 501 8.25 -6.18 15.20
N THR A 502 7.66 -5.35 14.35
CA THR A 502 7.19 -3.99 14.72
C THR A 502 5.69 -3.76 14.56
N GLY A 503 4.97 -4.65 13.86
CA GLY A 503 3.56 -4.48 13.53
C GLY A 503 3.28 -3.48 12.40
N THR A 504 4.32 -3.02 11.68
CA THR A 504 4.22 -2.12 10.53
C THR A 504 5.14 -2.56 9.40
N CYS A 505 4.65 -2.54 8.16
CA CYS A 505 5.47 -2.73 6.96
C CYS A 505 6.32 -1.49 6.61
N ARG A 506 6.14 -0.38 7.34
CA ARG A 506 6.65 0.97 7.02
C ARG A 506 7.47 1.57 8.16
N LEU A 507 8.55 2.29 7.83
CA LEU A 507 9.43 2.97 8.82
C LEU A 507 9.11 4.47 8.97
N PRO A 508 9.34 5.06 10.17
CA PRO A 508 9.29 6.51 10.37
C PRO A 508 10.36 7.29 9.60
N VAL A 509 10.08 8.58 9.39
CA VAL A 509 10.94 9.58 8.72
C VAL A 509 12.42 9.49 9.08
N GLY A 510 12.77 9.43 10.37
CA GLY A 510 14.15 9.36 10.84
C GLY A 510 14.78 7.96 10.88
N GLY A 511 14.25 6.99 10.13
CA GLY A 511 14.80 5.64 10.07
C GLY A 511 14.52 4.78 11.30
N PHE A 512 15.32 3.72 11.44
CA PHE A 512 15.28 2.84 12.61
C PHE A 512 15.74 3.54 13.89
N ALA A 513 16.35 4.71 13.77
CA ALA A 513 16.68 5.59 14.90
C ALA A 513 15.44 6.17 15.59
N GLU A 514 14.39 6.47 14.84
CA GLU A 514 13.15 7.13 15.31
C GLU A 514 11.94 6.15 15.36
N LEU A 515 12.19 4.83 15.38
CA LEU A 515 11.15 3.81 15.62
C LEU A 515 10.36 4.07 16.91
N ILE A 516 9.05 3.81 16.86
CA ILE A 516 8.08 4.11 17.92
C ILE A 516 7.42 2.81 18.38
N GLY A 517 7.33 2.58 19.68
CA GLY A 517 6.60 1.47 20.29
C GLY A 517 5.24 1.90 20.83
N SER A 518 4.73 1.19 21.84
CA SER A 518 3.50 1.61 22.56
C SER A 518 3.72 2.84 23.44
N ASN A 519 4.93 3.00 24.01
CA ASN A 519 5.22 4.00 25.05
C ASN A 519 6.09 5.18 24.55
N GLY A 520 6.16 5.41 23.24
CA GLY A 520 7.01 6.44 22.63
C GLY A 520 8.22 5.87 21.87
N PRO A 521 9.31 6.65 21.69
CA PRO A 521 10.50 6.22 20.95
C PRO A 521 11.12 4.94 21.51
N GLN A 522 11.24 3.91 20.67
CA GLN A 522 11.63 2.55 21.05
C GLN A 522 12.27 1.86 19.84
N LYS A 523 13.60 1.73 19.85
CA LYS A 523 14.36 1.14 18.73
C LYS A 523 14.12 -0.36 18.58
N PHE A 524 14.36 -0.85 17.36
CA PHE A 524 14.39 -2.28 17.05
C PHE A 524 15.37 -3.02 17.98
N CYS A 525 14.97 -4.18 18.49
CA CYS A 525 15.75 -4.92 19.49
C CYS A 525 15.77 -6.42 19.20
N ILE A 526 16.91 -7.09 19.40
CA ILE A 526 17.02 -8.56 19.36
C ILE A 526 17.43 -9.08 20.73
N ASP A 527 16.70 -10.06 21.26
CA ASP A 527 16.84 -10.59 22.62
C ASP A 527 17.06 -12.12 22.60
N LYS A 528 17.99 -12.64 23.41
CA LYS A 528 18.27 -14.08 23.48
C LYS A 528 17.26 -14.79 24.39
N VAL A 529 16.21 -15.34 23.79
CA VAL A 529 15.11 -16.00 24.52
C VAL A 529 14.82 -17.38 23.92
N GLY A 530 14.60 -18.38 24.79
CA GLY A 530 14.10 -19.70 24.39
C GLY A 530 15.16 -20.77 24.15
N LYS A 531 14.71 -21.91 23.59
CA LYS A 531 15.51 -23.09 23.26
C LYS A 531 15.73 -23.19 21.75
N GLU A 532 16.77 -23.91 21.35
CA GLU A 532 17.19 -24.10 19.94
C GLU A 532 16.11 -24.73 19.03
N THR A 533 15.11 -25.39 19.62
CA THR A 533 13.96 -25.99 18.90
C THR A 533 12.78 -25.04 18.72
N TRP A 534 12.75 -23.91 19.42
CA TRP A 534 11.67 -22.93 19.34
C TRP A 534 11.83 -22.07 18.08
N LEU A 535 10.71 -21.58 17.55
CA LEU A 535 10.68 -20.55 16.52
C LEU A 535 10.99 -19.16 17.13
N PRO A 536 11.47 -18.18 16.32
CA PRO A 536 11.64 -16.82 16.79
C PRO A 536 10.27 -16.16 17.00
N ARG A 537 10.18 -15.19 17.90
CA ARG A 537 8.90 -14.54 18.27
C ARG A 537 9.06 -13.04 18.37
N SER A 538 7.98 -12.30 18.19
CA SER A 538 8.00 -10.83 18.24
C SER A 538 7.16 -10.24 19.36
N HIS A 539 7.58 -9.07 19.84
CA HIS A 539 6.86 -8.21 20.78
C HIS A 539 6.77 -6.82 20.16
N THR A 540 5.77 -6.62 19.29
CA THR A 540 5.60 -5.42 18.45
C THR A 540 5.51 -4.13 19.25
N CYS A 541 4.85 -4.13 20.42
CA CYS A 541 4.81 -3.00 21.36
C CYS A 541 6.20 -2.46 21.75
N PHE A 542 7.24 -3.29 21.67
CA PHE A 542 8.61 -2.98 22.06
C PHE A 542 9.60 -3.08 20.88
N ASN A 543 9.11 -3.28 19.65
CA ASN A 543 9.92 -3.51 18.44
C ASN A 543 10.99 -4.62 18.66
N ARG A 544 10.66 -5.68 19.43
CA ARG A 544 11.61 -6.71 19.87
C ARG A 544 11.40 -8.06 19.19
N LEU A 545 12.49 -8.64 18.69
CA LEU A 545 12.61 -10.01 18.22
C LEU A 545 13.27 -10.88 19.30
N ASP A 546 12.52 -11.82 19.86
CA ASP A 546 13.04 -12.94 20.65
C ASP A 546 13.68 -13.95 19.68
N LEU A 547 15.01 -14.04 19.66
CA LEU A 547 15.78 -14.88 18.73
C LEU A 547 16.45 -16.06 19.49
N PRO A 548 15.98 -17.30 19.32
CA PRO A 548 16.58 -18.47 19.96
C PRO A 548 18.04 -18.71 19.58
N PRO A 549 18.83 -19.37 20.45
CA PRO A 549 20.27 -19.52 20.26
C PRO A 549 20.63 -20.69 19.32
N TYR A 550 20.11 -20.65 18.08
CA TYR A 550 20.32 -21.69 17.05
C TYR A 550 21.79 -22.09 16.84
N ARG A 551 22.01 -23.31 16.35
CA ARG A 551 23.36 -23.90 16.17
C ARG A 551 24.01 -23.63 14.83
N SER A 552 23.25 -23.32 13.78
CA SER A 552 23.77 -23.00 12.44
C SER A 552 23.03 -21.85 11.76
N LEU A 553 23.63 -21.35 10.66
CA LEU A 553 23.03 -20.34 9.78
C LEU A 553 21.77 -20.87 9.09
N GLU A 554 21.79 -22.13 8.67
CA GLU A 554 20.70 -22.81 7.96
C GLU A 554 19.48 -22.96 8.87
N GLN A 555 19.70 -23.40 10.12
CA GLN A 555 18.65 -23.48 11.13
C GLN A 555 18.04 -22.10 11.42
N LEU A 556 18.86 -21.04 11.50
CA LEU A 556 18.36 -19.68 11.66
C LEU A 556 17.59 -19.21 10.42
N ARG A 557 18.09 -19.45 9.21
CA ARG A 557 17.44 -19.06 7.95
C ARG A 557 16.08 -19.74 7.80
N GLU A 558 16.01 -21.05 7.99
CA GLU A 558 14.77 -21.85 7.96
C GLU A 558 13.76 -21.33 8.99
N LYS A 559 14.14 -21.26 10.27
CA LYS A 559 13.23 -20.87 11.35
C LYS A 559 12.85 -19.39 11.32
N LEU A 560 13.65 -18.52 10.72
CA LEU A 560 13.31 -17.11 10.52
C LEU A 560 12.39 -16.89 9.32
N LEU A 561 12.66 -17.54 8.17
CA LEU A 561 11.77 -17.47 7.00
C LEU A 561 10.40 -18.06 7.32
N PHE A 562 10.36 -19.28 7.87
CA PHE A 562 9.13 -19.92 8.33
C PHE A 562 8.31 -19.01 9.24
N ALA A 563 8.93 -18.32 10.21
CA ALA A 563 8.20 -17.44 11.13
C ALA A 563 7.70 -16.11 10.54
N ILE A 564 8.17 -15.69 9.35
CA ILE A 564 7.66 -14.49 8.65
C ILE A 564 6.81 -14.81 7.41
N GLU A 565 6.76 -16.08 7.01
CA GLU A 565 5.95 -16.60 5.91
C GLU A 565 4.70 -17.31 6.48
N GLU A 566 4.87 -18.23 7.44
CA GLU A 566 3.80 -18.89 8.21
C GLU A 566 3.20 -17.95 9.29
N THR A 567 2.71 -16.79 8.86
CA THR A 567 1.92 -15.89 9.72
C THR A 567 0.47 -16.41 9.89
N GLU A 568 0.12 -17.53 9.26
CA GLU A 568 -1.17 -18.22 9.39
C GLU A 568 -1.26 -19.12 10.64
N GLY A 569 -1.07 -18.52 11.83
CA GLY A 569 -1.59 -19.08 13.08
C GLY A 569 -0.63 -19.90 13.95
N PHE A 570 -0.09 -19.26 14.99
CA PHE A 570 0.55 -19.96 16.11
C PHE A 570 -0.45 -20.22 17.24
N GLY A 571 -1.04 -21.42 17.24
CA GLY A 571 -2.20 -21.75 18.09
C GLY A 571 -2.28 -23.17 18.66
N GLN A 572 -1.18 -23.95 18.72
CA GLN A 572 -1.11 -25.18 19.53
C GLN A 572 0.31 -25.70 19.78
N GLU A 573 0.82 -25.45 21.00
CA GLU A 573 1.38 -26.44 21.96
C GLU A 573 1.41 -25.81 23.37
#